data_AF-A0A2T3M429-F1
#
_entry.id   AF-A0A2T3M429-F1
#
_cell.length_a   1.000
_cell.length_b   1.000
_cell.length_c   1.000
_cell.angle_alpha   90.00
_cell.angle_beta   90.00
_cell.angle_gamma   90.00
#
_symmetry.space_group_name_H-M   'P 1'
#
loop_
_entity.id
_entity.type
_entity.pdbx_description
1 polymer ?
#
loop_
_entity_poly.entity_id
_entity_poly.type
_entity_poly.pdbx_seq_one_letter_code
_entity_poly.pdbx_strand_id
1 'polypeptide(L)' 'KLEDVDQGQIVDNKRLGAVLKFAQAKQQQYDQQQKRSRSKSAPKRTAQQRAIRQLEEMNPVLVHPEQFRPSTRKKP' A
#
# COMPACT_ATOMS: atom_id res chain seq x y z
N LYS A 1 -40.12 16.19 35.80
CA LYS A 1 -39.50 17.01 34.72
C LYS A 1 -38.07 16.52 34.62
N LEU A 2 -37.54 16.23 33.43
CA LEU A 2 -36.13 15.84 33.31
C LEU A 2 -35.28 16.99 33.85
N GLU A 3 -34.63 16.75 34.98
CA GLU A 3 -33.65 17.67 35.57
C GLU A 3 -32.49 17.86 34.59
N ASP A 4 -32.14 19.12 34.36
CA ASP A 4 -30.84 19.62 33.89
C ASP A 4 -30.18 18.91 32.70
N VAL A 5 -30.96 18.49 31.71
CA VAL A 5 -30.37 18.08 30.44
C VAL A 5 -30.00 19.34 29.65
N ASP A 6 -28.70 19.61 29.58
CA ASP A 6 -28.12 20.68 28.77
C ASP A 6 -28.50 20.47 27.30
N GLN A 7 -29.48 21.26 26.82
CA GLN A 7 -29.95 21.20 25.45
C GLN A 7 -28.84 21.53 24.44
N GLY A 8 -27.81 22.27 24.84
CA GLY A 8 -26.63 22.55 24.03
C GLY A 8 -25.87 21.26 23.68
N GLN A 9 -25.60 20.43 24.69
CA GLN A 9 -24.96 19.12 24.49
C GLN A 9 -25.78 18.19 23.58
N ILE A 10 -27.12 18.23 23.67
CA ILE A 10 -27.97 17.43 22.77
C ILE A 10 -27.81 17.87 21.31
N VAL A 11 -27.79 19.18 21.05
CA VAL A 11 -27.66 19.73 19.70
C VAL A 11 -26.27 19.43 19.13
N ASP A 12 -25.23 19.58 19.94
CA ASP A 12 -23.86 19.30 19.53
C ASP A 12 -23.63 17.80 19.29
N ASN A 13 -24.23 16.93 20.09
CA ASN A 13 -24.21 15.48 19.84
C ASN A 13 -24.95 15.10 18.54
N LYS A 14 -26.05 15.79 18.21
CA LYS A 14 -26.75 15.60 16.92
C LYS A 14 -25.91 16.06 15.74
N ARG A 15 -25.26 17.23 15.86
CA ARG A 15 -24.33 17.76 14.85
C ARG A 15 -23.13 16.85 14.66
N LEU A 16 -22.52 16.38 15.75
CA LEU A 16 -21.43 15.42 15.75
C LEU A 16 -21.86 14.11 15.06
N GLY A 17 -23.04 13.58 15.39
CA GLY A 17 -23.59 12.40 14.73
C GLY A 17 -23.76 12.58 13.21
N ALA A 18 -24.21 13.76 12.76
CA ALA A 18 -24.31 14.09 11.34
C ALA A 18 -22.93 14.17 10.67
N VAL A 19 -21.95 14.80 11.33
CA VAL A 19 -20.56 14.90 10.86
C VAL A 19 -19.91 13.52 10.75
N LEU A 20 -20.10 12.66 11.76
CA LEU A 20 -19.59 11.29 11.76
C LEU A 20 -20.20 10.45 10.63
N LYS A 21 -21.52 10.54 10.43
CA LYS A 21 -22.21 9.87 9.31
C LYS A 21 -21.68 10.36 7.96
N PHE A 22 -21.50 11.67 7.81
CA PHE A 22 -20.93 12.25 6.59
C PHE A 22 -19.50 11.76 6.34
N ALA A 23 -18.65 11.76 7.37
CA ALA A 23 -17.28 11.26 7.29
C ALA A 23 -17.24 9.77 6.90
N GLN A 24 -18.11 8.95 7.51
CA GLN A 24 -18.22 7.53 7.20
C GLN A 24 -18.69 7.29 5.75
N ALA A 25 -19.68 8.05 5.28
CA ALA A 25 -20.14 7.96 3.89
C ALA A 25 -19.02 8.36 2.90
N LYS A 26 -18.24 9.40 3.20
CA LYS A 26 -17.09 9.81 2.39
C LYS A 26 -15.98 8.77 2.37
N GLN A 27 -15.69 8.16 3.51
CA GLN A 27 -14.74 7.06 3.63
C GLN A 27 -15.14 5.90 2.72
N GLN A 28 -16.39 5.45 2.78
CA GLN A 28 -16.91 4.38 1.92
C GLN A 28 -16.87 4.74 0.42
N GLN A 29 -17.18 6.00 0.07
CA GLN A 29 -17.06 6.49 -1.31
C GLN A 29 -15.60 6.42 -1.81
N TYR A 30 -14.62 6.78 -0.98
CA TYR A 30 -13.21 6.70 -1.34
C TYR A 30 -12.70 5.26 -1.47
N ASP A 31 -13.21 4.36 -0.64
CA ASP A 31 -12.89 2.93 -0.70
C ASP A 31 -13.47 2.28 -1.97
N GLN A 32 -14.74 2.58 -2.31
CA GLN A 32 -15.36 2.13 -3.57
C GLN A 32 -14.66 2.68 -4.81
N GLN A 33 -14.28 3.97 -4.79
CA GLN A 33 -13.57 4.62 -5.90
C GLN A 33 -12.12 4.14 -6.05
N GLN A 34 -11.68 3.12 -5.32
CA GLN A 34 -10.32 2.57 -5.37
C GLN A 34 -9.21 3.60 -5.10
N LYS A 35 -9.52 4.80 -4.57
CA LYS A 35 -8.53 5.83 -4.24
C LYS A 35 -7.59 5.41 -3.11
N ARG A 36 -7.94 4.36 -2.36
CA ARG A 36 -7.11 3.65 -1.38
C ARG A 36 -6.72 2.22 -1.80
N SER A 37 -6.82 1.87 -3.09
CA SER A 37 -6.35 0.56 -3.54
C SER A 37 -4.83 0.60 -3.74
N ARG A 38 -4.09 -0.37 -3.18
CA ARG A 38 -2.68 -0.57 -3.56
C ARG A 38 -2.66 -0.95 -5.02
N SER A 39 -1.79 -0.30 -5.81
CA SER A 39 -1.55 -0.67 -7.21
C SER A 39 -1.35 -2.19 -7.32
N LYS A 40 -2.26 -2.86 -8.05
CA LYS A 40 -2.16 -4.29 -8.35
C LYS A 40 -1.12 -4.58 -9.45
N SER A 41 -0.62 -3.54 -10.12
CA SER A 41 0.34 -3.64 -11.21
C SER A 41 1.77 -3.90 -10.70
N ALA A 42 2.11 -3.45 -9.48
CA ALA A 42 3.44 -3.64 -8.94
C ALA A 42 3.60 -5.05 -8.33
N PRO A 43 4.63 -5.83 -8.72
CA PRO A 43 4.89 -7.13 -8.10
C PRO A 43 5.20 -6.94 -6.61
N LYS A 44 4.67 -7.84 -5.77
CA LYS A 44 4.91 -7.80 -4.32
C LYS A 44 6.41 -7.85 -4.03
N ARG A 45 6.88 -7.14 -3.01
CA ARG A 45 8.30 -7.12 -2.59
C ARG A 45 8.89 -8.53 -2.42
N THR A 46 8.11 -9.47 -1.87
CA THR A 46 8.50 -10.88 -1.73
C THR A 46 8.66 -11.59 -3.07
N ALA A 47 7.79 -11.29 -4.04
CA ALA A 47 7.90 -11.85 -5.39
C ALA A 47 9.14 -11.31 -6.11
N GLN A 48 9.44 -10.01 -5.94
CA GLN A 48 10.66 -9.41 -6.48
C GLN A 48 11.92 -10.04 -5.88
N GLN A 49 11.97 -10.23 -4.54
CA GLN A 49 13.10 -10.88 -3.88
C GLN A 49 13.30 -12.33 -4.31
N ARG A 50 12.22 -13.09 -4.54
CA ARG A 50 12.32 -14.45 -5.08
C ARG A 50 12.88 -14.46 -6.50
N ALA A 51 12.42 -13.53 -7.36
CA ALA A 51 12.94 -13.41 -8.72
C ALA A 51 14.43 -13.07 -8.73
N ILE A 52 14.88 -12.16 -7.85
CA ILE A 52 16.31 -11.82 -7.70
C ILE A 52 17.13 -13.05 -7.28
N ARG A 53 16.68 -13.82 -6.28
CA ARG A 53 17.38 -15.05 -5.85
C ARG A 53 17.47 -16.09 -6.98
N GLN A 54 16.39 -16.28 -7.74
CA GLN A 54 16.40 -17.19 -8.88
C GLN A 54 17.37 -16.74 -9.97
N LEU A 55 17.49 -15.42 -10.20
CA LEU A 55 18.47 -14.87 -11.13
C LEU A 55 19.90 -15.08 -10.63
N GLU A 56 20.15 -14.88 -9.33
CA GLU A 56 21.46 -15.16 -8.69
C GLU A 56 21.87 -16.64 -8.85
N GLU A 57 20.93 -17.57 -8.65
CA GLU A 57 21.16 -19.02 -8.80
C GLU A 57 21.47 -19.42 -10.26
N MET A 58 20.78 -18.82 -11.24
CA MET A 58 21.02 -19.11 -12.66
C MET A 58 22.32 -18.50 -13.16
N ASN A 59 22.53 -17.22 -12.89
CA ASN A 59 23.73 -16.50 -13.29
C ASN A 59 23.94 -15.29 -12.37
N PRO A 60 24.94 -15.34 -11.48
CA PRO A 60 25.18 -14.27 -10.52
C PRO A 60 25.54 -12.94 -11.18
N VAL A 61 26.05 -12.96 -12.42
CA VAL A 61 26.37 -11.74 -13.18
C VAL A 61 25.14 -10.89 -13.50
N LEU A 62 23.95 -11.50 -13.60
CA LEU A 62 22.70 -10.77 -13.90
C LEU A 62 22.27 -9.86 -12.74
N VAL A 63 22.69 -10.19 -11.52
CA VAL A 63 22.41 -9.39 -10.31
C VAL A 63 23.64 -8.61 -9.86
N HIS A 64 24.83 -9.17 -10.06
CA HIS A 64 26.12 -8.58 -9.71
C HIS A 64 27.01 -8.45 -10.97
N PRO A 65 26.83 -7.41 -11.79
CA PRO A 65 27.55 -7.26 -13.06
C PRO A 65 29.07 -7.15 -12.86
N GLU A 66 29.51 -6.61 -11.72
CA GLU A 66 30.93 -6.48 -11.34
C GLU A 66 31.66 -7.81 -11.21
N GLN A 67 30.94 -8.92 -11.06
CA GLN A 67 31.53 -10.26 -10.96
C GLN A 67 31.90 -10.84 -12.33
N PHE A 68 31.47 -10.20 -13.43
CA PHE A 68 31.77 -10.67 -14.77
C PHE A 68 33.27 -10.58 -15.06
N ARG A 69 33.86 -11.71 -15.47
CA ARG A 69 35.25 -11.78 -15.93
C ARG A 69 35.29 -12.23 -17.39
N PRO A 70 35.74 -11.37 -18.32
CA PRO A 70 35.82 -11.74 -19.72
C PRO A 70 36.87 -12.85 -19.93
N SER A 71 36.58 -13.77 -20.84
CA SER A 71 37.52 -14.82 -21.23
C SER A 71 38.70 -14.22 -22.00
N THR A 72 39.92 -14.48 -21.54
CA THR A 72 41.16 -14.08 -22.21
C THR A 72 41.69 -15.13 -23.19
N ARG A 73 40.98 -16.26 -23.35
CA ARG A 73 41.36 -17.31 -24.30
C ARG A 73 41.13 -16.82 -25.73
N LYS A 74 42.22 -16.72 -26.51
CA LYS A 74 42.12 -16.62 -27.97
C LYS A 74 41.47 -17.91 -28.49
N LYS A 75 40.44 -17.77 -29.32
CA LYS A 75 39.83 -18.91 -30.03
C LYS A 75 40.92 -19.57 -30.90
N PRO A 76 40.93 -20.91 -30.99
CA PRO A 76 41.87 -21.63 -31.86
C PRO A 76 41.67 -21.26 -33.33
#